data_AF-I3SEP8-F1
#
_entry.id   AF-I3SEP8-F1
#
_cell.length_a   1.000
_cell.length_b   1.000
_cell.length_c   1.000
_cell.angle_alpha   90.00
_cell.angle_beta   90.00
_cell.angle_gamma   90.00
#
_symmetry.space_group_name_H-M   'P 1'
#
loop_
_entity.id
_entity.type
_entity.pdbx_description
1 polymer ?
#
loop_
_entity_poly.entity_id
_entity_poly.type
_entity_poly.pdbx_seq_one_letter_code
_entity_poly.pdbx_strand_id
1 'polypeptide(L)'
;MQQGGGSETEVTWEDQQNINKFGRLNNRLHELHDEIKIAKESNDNLEDASNELILTDEEVVRFQIGEVFAHVPKDEVESRIEQMQEATSQKLEKLEEEKQSVVAQMSELKKILYGKFGESINLEED
;
A
#
# COMPACT_ATOMS: atom_id res chain seq x y z
N MET A 1 0.70 -48.36 -16.46
CA MET A 1 -0.30 -47.39 -16.98
C MET A 1 -1.11 -46.91 -15.78
N GLN A 2 -0.63 -45.88 -15.08
CA GLN A 2 -1.38 -45.28 -13.98
C GLN A 2 -2.32 -44.26 -14.61
N GLN A 3 -3.62 -44.53 -14.54
CA GLN A 3 -4.66 -43.59 -14.98
C GLN A 3 -4.58 -42.35 -14.08
N GLY A 4 -4.15 -41.23 -14.67
CA GLY A 4 -4.34 -39.91 -14.06
C GLY A 4 -5.82 -39.58 -14.09
N GLY A 5 -6.52 -39.94 -13.01
CA GLY A 5 -7.89 -39.51 -12.74
C GLY A 5 -7.91 -38.06 -12.29
N GLY A 6 -7.41 -37.14 -13.13
CA GLY A 6 -7.70 -35.72 -12.96
C GLY A 6 -9.17 -35.54 -13.29
N SER A 7 -10.02 -35.39 -12.28
CA SER A 7 -11.32 -34.77 -12.50
C SER A 7 -11.05 -33.39 -13.08
N GLU A 8 -11.29 -33.20 -14.38
CA GLU A 8 -11.41 -31.86 -14.96
C GLU A 8 -12.61 -31.20 -14.27
N THR A 9 -12.35 -30.55 -13.14
CA THR A 9 -13.35 -29.79 -12.40
C THR A 9 -13.88 -28.73 -13.34
N GLU A 10 -15.18 -28.81 -13.67
CA GLU A 10 -15.83 -27.86 -14.57
C GLU A 10 -15.72 -26.44 -14.01
N VAL A 11 -15.10 -25.56 -14.80
CA VAL A 11 -14.94 -24.13 -14.46
C VAL A 11 -16.21 -23.40 -14.85
N THR A 12 -16.95 -22.90 -13.87
CA THR A 12 -18.14 -22.09 -14.12
C THR A 12 -17.76 -20.64 -14.37
N TRP A 13 -18.70 -19.87 -14.92
CA TRP A 13 -18.50 -18.43 -15.10
C TRP A 13 -18.24 -17.69 -13.77
N GLU A 14 -18.91 -18.11 -12.69
CA GLU A 14 -18.73 -17.55 -11.34
C GLU A 14 -17.31 -17.81 -10.81
N ASP A 15 -16.76 -19.00 -11.05
CA ASP A 15 -15.37 -19.29 -10.67
C ASP A 15 -14.41 -18.38 -11.41
N GLN A 16 -14.60 -18.19 -12.71
CA GLN A 16 -13.76 -17.31 -13.50
C GLN A 16 -13.85 -15.85 -13.03
N GLN A 17 -15.03 -15.41 -12.57
CA GLN A 17 -15.17 -14.10 -11.94
C GLN A 17 -14.40 -14.01 -10.63
N ASN A 18 -14.44 -15.05 -9.79
CA ASN A 18 -13.70 -15.11 -8.55
C ASN A 18 -12.18 -15.12 -8.79
N ILE A 19 -11.70 -15.86 -9.79
CA ILE A 19 -10.29 -15.86 -10.23
C ILE A 19 -9.88 -14.46 -10.70
N ASN A 20 -10.67 -13.83 -11.57
CA ASN A 20 -10.36 -12.49 -12.07
C ASN A 20 -10.41 -11.44 -10.95
N LYS A 21 -11.31 -11.60 -9.97
CA LYS A 21 -11.39 -10.73 -8.80
C LYS A 21 -10.16 -10.91 -7.90
N PHE A 22 -9.72 -12.15 -7.67
CA PHE A 22 -8.51 -12.44 -6.93
C PHE A 22 -7.29 -11.78 -7.58
N GLY A 23 -7.12 -11.92 -8.90
CA GLY A 23 -6.02 -11.27 -9.63
C GLY A 23 -6.04 -9.74 -9.52
N ARG A 24 -7.21 -9.10 -9.56
CA ARG A 24 -7.31 -7.64 -9.35
C ARG A 24 -6.95 -7.22 -7.92
N LEU A 25 -7.42 -7.96 -6.91
CA LEU A 25 -7.11 -7.69 -5.51
C LEU A 25 -5.62 -7.88 -5.23
N ASN A 26 -5.00 -8.87 -5.86
CA ASN A 26 -3.57 -9.14 -5.76
C ASN A 26 -2.73 -7.98 -6.32
N ASN A 27 -3.08 -7.47 -7.51
CA ASN A 27 -2.42 -6.28 -8.07
C ASN A 27 -2.61 -5.06 -7.17
N ARG A 28 -3.82 -4.86 -6.62
CA ARG A 28 -4.08 -3.76 -5.68
C ARG A 28 -3.27 -3.91 -4.40
N LEU A 29 -3.05 -5.13 -3.91
CA LEU A 29 -2.23 -5.38 -2.73
C LEU A 29 -0.77 -4.94 -2.94
N HIS A 30 -0.20 -5.21 -4.12
CA HIS A 30 1.14 -4.72 -4.49
C HIS A 30 1.21 -3.20 -4.54
N GLU A 31 0.26 -2.56 -5.21
CA GLU A 31 0.16 -1.10 -5.24
C GLU A 31 0.08 -0.53 -3.82
N LEU A 32 -0.74 -1.12 -2.95
CA LEU A 32 -0.85 -0.70 -1.55
C LEU A 32 0.47 -0.88 -0.79
N HIS A 33 1.21 -1.96 -1.03
CA HIS A 33 2.54 -2.16 -0.42
C HIS A 33 3.52 -1.05 -0.83
N ASP A 34 3.55 -0.69 -2.11
CA ASP A 34 4.40 0.40 -2.62
C ASP A 34 3.96 1.76 -2.08
N GLU A 35 2.66 2.05 -2.09
CA GLU A 35 2.10 3.30 -1.56
C GLU A 35 2.39 3.47 -0.06
N ILE A 36 2.27 2.39 0.73
CA ILE A 36 2.60 2.37 2.16
C ILE A 36 4.09 2.62 2.36
N LYS A 37 4.96 1.99 1.56
CA LYS A 37 6.40 2.19 1.65
C LYS A 37 6.77 3.64 1.38
N ILE A 38 6.23 4.23 0.31
CA ILE A 38 6.45 5.64 -0.05
C ILE A 38 5.95 6.58 1.06
N ALA A 39 4.78 6.29 1.64
CA ALA A 39 4.24 7.10 2.72
C ALA A 39 5.11 7.04 3.99
N LYS A 40 5.68 5.87 4.32
CA LYS A 40 6.63 5.71 5.44
C LYS A 40 7.92 6.49 5.18
N GLU A 41 8.53 6.32 4.00
CA GLU A 41 9.72 7.08 3.61
C GLU A 41 9.47 8.60 3.63
N SER A 42 8.28 9.05 3.22
CA SER A 42 7.90 10.46 3.30
C SER A 42 7.78 10.97 4.74
N ASN A 43 7.25 10.16 5.67
CA ASN A 43 7.17 10.52 7.08
C ASN A 43 8.56 10.60 7.72
N ASP A 44 9.44 9.62 7.44
CA ASP A 44 10.82 9.60 7.92
C ASP A 44 11.58 10.85 7.44
N ASN A 45 11.45 11.19 6.16
CA ASN A 45 12.07 12.41 5.59
C ASN A 45 11.55 13.71 6.24
N LEU A 46 10.26 13.75 6.61
CA LEU A 46 9.68 14.91 7.30
C LEU A 46 10.16 15.00 8.75
N GLU A 47 10.33 13.86 9.42
CA GLU A 47 10.92 13.80 10.77
C GLU A 47 12.38 14.28 10.75
N ASP A 48 13.18 13.81 9.79
CA ASP A 48 14.55 14.27 9.58
C ASP A 48 14.60 15.79 9.31
N ALA A 49 13.72 16.30 8.43
CA ALA A 49 13.64 17.73 8.16
C ALA A 49 13.24 18.55 9.40
N SER A 50 12.33 18.04 10.23
CA SER A 50 11.94 18.66 11.50
C SER A 50 13.12 18.71 12.47
N ASN A 51 13.86 17.61 12.60
CA ASN A 51 15.04 17.53 13.45
C ASN A 51 16.14 18.52 13.01
N GLU A 52 16.41 18.63 11.72
CA GLU A 52 17.37 19.61 11.18
C GLU A 52 16.90 21.05 11.39
N LEU A 53 15.60 21.32 11.25
CA LEU A 53 15.03 22.64 11.51
C LEU A 53 15.21 23.06 12.97
N ILE A 54 15.13 22.13 13.93
CA ILE A 54 15.38 22.42 15.35
C ILE A 54 16.84 22.87 15.56
N LEU A 55 17.79 22.29 14.85
CA LEU A 55 19.22 22.56 14.99
C LEU A 55 19.69 23.88 14.36
N THR A 56 18.88 24.51 13.51
CA THR A 56 19.26 25.79 12.88
C THR A 56 19.02 27.00 13.77
N ASP A 57 20.01 27.90 13.80
CA ASP A 57 19.92 29.22 14.42
C ASP A 57 19.30 30.28 13.49
N GLU A 58 18.96 29.92 12.24
CA GLU A 58 18.35 30.84 11.28
C GLU A 58 16.86 31.07 11.56
N GLU A 59 16.43 32.33 11.62
CA GLU A 59 15.01 32.69 11.78
C GLU A 59 14.19 32.50 10.48
N VAL A 60 14.87 32.42 9.34
CA VAL A 60 14.26 32.27 8.02
C VAL A 60 15.01 31.20 7.24
N VAL A 61 14.29 30.19 6.77
CA VAL A 61 14.86 29.05 6.04
C VAL A 61 14.33 28.97 4.62
N ARG A 62 15.03 28.20 3.77
CA ARG A 62 14.60 27.95 2.39
C ARG A 62 13.68 26.74 2.33
N PHE A 63 12.40 26.97 2.09
CA PHE A 63 11.39 25.93 1.94
C PHE A 63 11.12 25.64 0.45
N GLN A 64 11.17 24.36 0.06
CA GLN A 64 10.92 23.95 -1.33
C GLN A 64 9.42 23.87 -1.62
N ILE A 65 8.98 24.49 -2.71
CA ILE A 65 7.62 24.42 -3.23
C ILE A 65 7.70 24.07 -4.71
N GLY A 66 7.41 22.81 -5.04
CA GLY A 66 7.62 22.29 -6.40
C GLY A 66 9.10 22.36 -6.78
N GLU A 67 9.42 23.21 -7.76
CA GLU A 67 10.78 23.37 -8.31
C GLU A 67 11.52 24.61 -7.78
N VAL A 68 10.91 25.41 -6.91
CA VAL A 68 11.49 26.65 -6.38
C VAL A 68 11.68 26.61 -4.87
N PHE A 69 12.58 27.46 -4.37
CA PHE A 69 12.77 27.68 -2.93
C PHE A 69 12.30 29.09 -2.53
N ALA A 70 11.45 29.16 -1.51
CA ALA A 70 11.02 30.41 -0.89
C ALA A 70 11.69 30.59 0.47
N HIS A 71 12.02 31.84 0.83
CA HIS A 71 12.44 32.18 2.18
C HIS A 71 11.20 32.29 3.06
N VAL A 72 11.11 31.42 4.08
CA VAL A 72 9.93 31.30 4.94
C VAL A 72 10.40 31.34 6.40
N PRO A 73 9.67 32.04 7.30
CA PRO A 73 9.99 32.02 8.73
C PRO A 73 10.02 30.60 9.29
N LYS A 74 10.97 30.32 10.19
CA LYS A 74 11.17 29.01 10.80
C LYS A 74 9.87 28.45 11.40
N ASP A 75 9.18 29.22 12.23
CA ASP A 75 7.92 28.83 12.89
C ASP A 75 6.82 28.42 11.88
N GLU A 76 6.79 29.08 10.71
CA GLU A 76 5.83 28.71 9.66
C GLU A 76 6.21 27.39 9.00
N VAL A 77 7.51 27.13 8.80
CA VAL A 77 7.99 25.85 8.27
C VAL A 77 7.75 24.71 9.26
N GLU A 78 7.95 24.93 10.55
CA GLU A 78 7.62 23.97 11.61
C GLU A 78 6.14 23.55 11.52
N SER A 79 5.23 24.52 11.50
CA SER A 79 3.79 24.23 11.38
C SER A 79 3.43 23.53 10.07
N ARG A 80 4.09 23.86 8.96
CA ARG A 80 3.88 23.17 7.67
C ARG A 80 4.34 21.72 7.73
N ILE A 81 5.51 21.45 8.32
CA ILE A 81 6.03 20.08 8.47
C ILE A 81 5.09 19.25 9.35
N GLU A 82 4.63 19.80 10.48
CA GLU A 82 3.65 19.13 11.36
C GLU A 82 2.36 18.74 10.61
N GLN A 83 1.80 19.68 9.84
CA GLN A 83 0.60 19.43 9.02
C GLN A 83 0.85 18.35 7.95
N MET A 84 2.02 18.36 7.32
CA MET A 84 2.41 17.36 6.33
C MET A 84 2.58 15.97 6.96
N GLN A 85 3.16 15.88 8.17
CA GLN A 85 3.30 14.63 8.92
C GLN A 85 1.93 14.09 9.34
N GLU A 86 1.02 14.94 9.84
CA GLU A 86 -0.33 14.53 10.20
C GLU A 86 -1.09 14.00 8.98
N ALA A 87 -1.07 14.73 7.86
CA ALA A 87 -1.73 14.31 6.62
C ALA A 87 -1.17 13.00 6.07
N THR A 88 0.16 12.83 6.11
CA THR A 88 0.83 11.61 5.65
C THR A 88 0.53 10.42 6.56
N SER A 89 0.46 10.64 7.88
CA SER A 89 0.11 9.60 8.85
C SER A 89 -1.35 9.15 8.71
N GLN A 90 -2.29 10.08 8.52
CA GLN A 90 -3.69 9.74 8.23
C GLN A 90 -3.83 8.99 6.90
N LYS A 91 -3.04 9.35 5.88
CA LYS A 91 -3.00 8.61 4.62
C LYS A 91 -2.48 7.18 4.84
N LEU A 92 -1.42 7.02 5.62
CA LEU A 92 -0.82 5.73 5.94
C LEU A 92 -1.82 4.81 6.67
N GLU A 93 -2.57 5.34 7.63
CA GLU A 93 -3.62 4.62 8.35
C GLU A 93 -4.67 4.07 7.38
N LYS A 94 -5.21 4.92 6.49
CA LYS A 94 -6.19 4.52 5.47
C LYS A 94 -5.65 3.45 4.51
N LEU A 95 -4.39 3.54 4.11
CA LEU A 95 -3.76 2.55 3.25
C LEU A 95 -3.60 1.19 3.93
N GLU A 96 -3.22 1.17 5.22
CA GLU A 96 -3.13 -0.08 5.98
C GLU A 96 -4.52 -0.68 6.24
N GLU A 97 -5.55 0.13 6.49
CA GLU A 97 -6.95 -0.33 6.56
C GLU A 97 -7.42 -0.96 5.24
N GLU A 98 -7.16 -0.29 4.11
CA GLU A 98 -7.51 -0.81 2.78
C GLU A 98 -6.79 -2.14 2.52
N LYS A 99 -5.50 -2.21 2.82
CA LYS A 99 -4.69 -3.42 2.71
C LYS A 99 -5.27 -4.56 3.54
N GLN A 100 -5.65 -4.32 4.78
CA GLN A 100 -6.29 -5.34 5.64
C GLN A 100 -7.60 -5.84 5.01
N SER A 101 -8.42 -4.95 4.46
CA SER A 101 -9.65 -5.31 3.76
C SER A 101 -9.38 -6.15 2.51
N VAL A 102 -8.38 -5.77 1.70
CA VAL A 102 -7.98 -6.51 0.50
C VAL A 102 -7.49 -7.91 0.87
N VAL A 103 -6.62 -8.04 1.86
CA VAL A 103 -6.11 -9.34 2.34
C VAL A 103 -7.25 -10.22 2.86
N ALA A 104 -8.21 -9.66 3.60
CA ALA A 104 -9.38 -10.40 4.06
C ALA A 104 -10.23 -10.93 2.89
N GLN A 105 -10.49 -10.10 1.87
CA GLN A 105 -11.23 -10.51 0.68
C GLN A 105 -10.48 -11.59 -0.12
N MET A 106 -9.16 -11.46 -0.25
CA MET A 106 -8.32 -12.46 -0.91
C MET A 106 -8.34 -13.79 -0.16
N SER A 107 -8.25 -13.77 1.17
CA SER A 107 -8.32 -14.98 2.00
C SER A 107 -9.63 -15.74 1.79
N GLU A 108 -10.76 -15.03 1.69
CA GLU A 108 -12.05 -15.65 1.45
C GLU A 108 -12.14 -16.26 0.06
N LEU A 109 -11.74 -15.51 -0.97
CA LEU A 109 -11.70 -16.03 -2.35
C LEU A 109 -10.75 -17.23 -2.49
N LYS A 110 -9.61 -17.21 -1.79
CA LYS A 110 -8.64 -18.31 -1.78
C LYS A 110 -9.28 -19.58 -1.22
N LYS A 111 -10.03 -19.51 -0.11
CA LYS A 111 -10.76 -20.67 0.44
C LYS A 111 -11.79 -21.21 -0.54
N ILE A 112 -12.56 -20.34 -1.20
CA ILE A 112 -13.58 -20.73 -2.18
C ILE A 112 -12.93 -21.47 -3.35
N LEU A 113 -11.88 -20.89 -3.91
CA LEU A 113 -11.20 -21.41 -5.10
C LEU A 113 -10.44 -22.71 -4.80
N TYR A 114 -9.68 -22.79 -3.70
CA TYR A 114 -9.02 -24.05 -3.31
C TYR A 114 -10.01 -25.12 -2.86
N GLY A 115 -11.13 -24.74 -2.24
CA GLY A 115 -12.19 -25.69 -1.87
C GLY A 115 -12.80 -26.41 -3.07
N LYS A 116 -12.81 -25.76 -4.25
CA LYS A 116 -13.35 -26.33 -5.49
C LYS A 116 -12.29 -26.96 -6.39
N PHE A 117 -11.16 -26.27 -6.60
CA PHE A 117 -10.14 -26.67 -7.56
C PHE A 117 -8.98 -27.45 -6.93
N GLY A 118 -8.80 -27.39 -5.61
CA GLY A 118 -7.72 -28.10 -4.92
C GLY A 118 -6.34 -27.78 -5.53
N GLU A 119 -5.58 -28.82 -5.86
CA GLU A 119 -4.25 -28.71 -6.47
C GLU A 119 -4.26 -28.26 -7.94
N SER A 120 -5.44 -28.16 -8.58
CA SER A 120 -5.54 -27.72 -9.98
C SER A 120 -5.47 -26.20 -10.17
N ILE A 121 -5.47 -25.42 -9.08
CA ILE A 121 -5.28 -23.96 -9.10
C ILE A 121 -4.07 -23.56 -8.24
N ASN A 122 -3.31 -22.58 -8.71
CA ASN A 122 -2.27 -21.92 -7.91
C ASN A 122 -2.61 -20.44 -7.75
N LEU A 123 -2.74 -20.00 -6.49
CA LEU A 123 -3.04 -18.62 -6.10
C LEU A 123 -1.97 -18.06 -5.14
N GLU A 124 -0.87 -18.78 -4.95
CA GLU A 124 0.30 -18.27 -4.24
C GLU A 124 1.11 -17.38 -5.16
N GLU A 125 1.75 -16.35 -4.59
CA GLU A 125 2.77 -15.55 -5.28
C GLU A 125 4.16 -16.10 -4.97
N ASP A 126 5.07 -16.00 -5.95
CA ASP A 126 6.51 -16.16 -5.76
C ASP A 126 7.14 -14.90 -5.16
#